data_AF-A0A2X3F116-F1
#
_entry.id   AF-A0A2X3F116-F1
#
_cell.length_a   1.000
_cell.length_b   1.000
_cell.length_c   1.000
_cell.angle_alpha   90.00
_cell.angle_beta   90.00
_cell.angle_gamma   90.00
#
_symmetry.space_group_name_H-M   'P 1'
#
loop_
_entity.id
_entity.type
_entity.pdbx_description
1 polymer ?
#
loop_
_entity_poly.entity_id
_entity_poly.type
_entity_poly.pdbx_seq_one_letter_code
_entity_poly.pdbx_strand_id
1 'polypeptide(L)' 'MSSAFAAELEQGDLRVTGWDEEGEIRAVELVTHPFFVATLFQHERHALDGRPAPLVQAFLRAAAQ' A
#
# COMPACT_ATOMS: atom_id res chain seq x y z
N MET A 1 3.63 -1.09 -14.68
CA MET A 1 4.62 0.01 -14.49
C MET A 1 5.80 -0.22 -15.43
N SER A 2 6.63 0.78 -15.77
CA SER A 2 7.89 0.45 -16.46
C SER A 2 8.87 -0.19 -15.48
N SER A 3 9.66 -1.17 -15.92
CA SER A 3 10.67 -1.84 -15.08
C SER A 3 11.71 -0.86 -14.55
N ALA A 4 12.06 0.16 -15.34
CA ALA A 4 12.99 1.21 -14.92
C ALA A 4 12.46 2.02 -13.72
N PHE A 5 11.17 2.35 -13.72
CA PHE A 5 10.58 3.08 -12.59
C PHE A 5 10.42 2.21 -11.34
N ALA A 6 10.08 0.93 -11.52
CA ALA A 6 10.07 -0.03 -10.41
C ALA A 6 11.43 -0.13 -9.71
N ALA A 7 12.51 -0.16 -10.49
CA ALA A 7 13.88 -0.16 -9.95
C ALA A 7 14.27 1.14 -9.23
N GLU A 8 13.71 2.29 -9.61
CA GLU A 8 13.91 3.54 -8.85
C GLU A 8 13.21 3.52 -7.49
N LEU A 9 12.01 2.95 -7.39
CA LEU A 9 11.30 2.82 -6.12
C LEU A 9 12.16 2.05 -5.09
N GLU A 10 12.78 0.95 -5.50
CA GLU A 10 13.60 0.12 -4.60
C GLU A 10 14.85 0.81 -4.03
N GLN A 11 15.31 1.90 -4.66
CA GLN A 11 16.50 2.65 -4.24
C GLN A 11 16.24 3.66 -3.12
N GLY A 12 14.97 4.01 -2.87
CA GLY A 12 14.58 4.98 -1.84
C GLY A 12 13.94 4.35 -0.60
N ASP A 13 13.34 5.20 0.23
CA ASP A 13 12.56 4.78 1.41
C ASP A 13 11.15 4.28 1.04
N LEU A 14 10.72 4.49 -0.21
CA LEU A 14 9.44 4.00 -0.73
C LEU A 14 9.60 2.56 -1.22
N ARG A 15 9.07 1.58 -0.50
CA ARG A 15 9.23 0.16 -0.78
C ARG A 15 8.02 -0.40 -1.51
N VAL A 16 8.27 -1.26 -2.49
CA VAL A 16 7.23 -2.11 -3.07
C VAL A 16 6.91 -3.23 -2.10
N THR A 17 5.65 -3.37 -1.72
CA THR A 17 5.21 -4.36 -0.71
C THR A 17 4.04 -5.24 -1.17
N GLY A 18 3.48 -4.99 -2.35
CA GLY A 18 2.43 -5.82 -2.92
C GLY A 18 2.49 -5.89 -4.44
N TRP A 19 2.27 -7.10 -4.95
CA TRP A 19 2.21 -7.45 -6.37
C TRP A 19 0.90 -8.20 -6.65
N ASP A 20 0.43 -8.21 -7.89
CA ASP A 20 -0.60 -9.14 -8.34
C ASP A 20 -0.01 -10.47 -8.85
N GLU A 21 -0.86 -11.32 -9.42
CA GLU A 21 -0.50 -12.65 -9.92
C GLU A 21 0.44 -12.59 -11.13
N GLU A 22 0.41 -11.48 -11.89
CA GLU A 22 1.30 -11.22 -13.02
C GLU A 22 2.63 -10.57 -12.61
N GLY A 23 2.81 -10.25 -11.33
CA GLY A 23 4.01 -9.59 -10.81
C GLY A 23 4.02 -8.07 -10.99
N GLU A 24 2.88 -7.45 -11.34
CA GLU A 24 2.77 -6.00 -11.41
C GLU A 24 2.58 -5.39 -10.02
N ILE A 25 3.21 -4.25 -9.78
CA ILE A 25 3.17 -3.55 -8.49
C ILE A 25 1.74 -3.06 -8.20
N ARG A 26 1.21 -3.41 -7.02
CA ARG A 26 -0.13 -3.02 -6.54
C ARG A 26 -0.12 -2.26 -5.22
N ALA A 27 0.95 -2.35 -4.44
CA ALA A 27 1.08 -1.61 -3.18
C ALA A 27 2.52 -1.17 -2.90
N VAL A 28 2.63 0.01 -2.28
CA VAL A 28 3.90 0.58 -1.80
C VAL A 28 3.75 1.17 -0.39
N GLU A 29 4.84 1.19 0.35
CA GLU A 29 4.95 1.73 1.72
C GLU A 29 6.14 2.67 1.88
N LEU A 30 5.99 3.80 2.56
CA LEU A 30 7.12 4.69 2.89
C LEU A 30 7.59 4.40 4.32
N VAL A 31 8.79 3.82 4.47
CA VAL A 31 9.26 3.29 5.77
C VAL A 31 9.70 4.36 6.77
N THR A 32 9.83 5.61 6.33
CA THR A 32 10.21 6.75 7.16
C THR A 32 9.03 7.51 7.75
N HIS A 33 7.79 7.07 7.48
CA HIS A 33 6.57 7.67 8.01
C HIS A 33 5.82 6.65 8.89
N PRO A 34 5.23 7.07 10.03
CA PRO A 34 4.52 6.15 10.94
C PRO A 34 3.39 5.36 10.26
N PHE A 35 2.79 5.94 9.24
CA PHE A 35 1.88 5.23 8.34
C PHE A 35 1.80 5.92 6.98
N PHE A 36 2.27 5.26 5.93
CA PHE A 36 2.07 5.69 4.55
C PHE A 36 1.98 4.46 3.68
N VAL A 37 0.79 4.21 3.13
CA VAL A 37 0.50 3.08 2.25
C VAL A 37 -0.28 3.60 1.04
N ALA A 38 0.13 3.21 -0.16
CA ALA A 38 -0.61 3.49 -1.38
C ALA A 38 -0.92 2.19 -2.12
N THR A 39 -2.17 2.03 -2.56
CA THR A 39 -2.65 0.83 -3.26
C THR A 39 -3.30 1.20 -4.59
N LEU A 40 -3.13 0.36 -5.62
CA LEU A 40 -3.85 0.49 -6.90
C LEU A 40 -5.23 -0.19 -6.92
N PHE A 41 -5.57 -0.90 -5.84
CA PHE A 41 -6.88 -1.48 -5.60
C PHE A 41 -7.63 -0.72 -4.50
N GLN A 42 -8.96 -0.86 -4.51
CA GLN A 42 -9.86 -0.19 -3.58
C GLN A 42 -10.18 -1.11 -2.38
N HIS A 43 -9.26 -1.17 -1.40
CA HIS A 43 -9.40 -1.99 -0.20
C HIS A 43 -10.59 -1.60 0.68
N GLU A 44 -11.03 -0.35 0.60
CA GLU A 44 -12.19 0.20 1.31
C GLU A 44 -13.51 -0.45 0.88
N ARG A 45 -13.58 -1.00 -0.34
CA ARG A 45 -14.81 -1.68 -0.83
C ARG A 45 -15.19 -2.90 0.00
N HIS A 46 -14.28 -3.48 0.78
CA HIS A 46 -14.63 -4.52 1.76
C HIS A 46 -15.77 -4.09 2.69
N ALA A 47 -15.87 -2.79 3.00
CA ALA A 47 -16.95 -2.26 3.82
C ALA A 47 -18.34 -2.42 3.18
N LEU A 48 -18.44 -2.49 1.85
CA LEU A 48 -19.71 -2.74 1.14
C LEU A 48 -20.26 -4.14 1.41
N ASP A 49 -19.38 -5.09 1.73
CA ASP A 49 -19.74 -6.47 2.11
C ASP A 49 -19.83 -6.64 3.64
N GLY A 50 -19.82 -5.55 4.42
CA GLY A 50 -19.76 -5.59 5.88
C GLY A 50 -18.45 -6.15 6.45
N ARG A 51 -17.40 -6.26 5.63
CA ARG A 51 -16.07 -6.75 6.04
C ARG A 51 -15.17 -5.58 6.45
N PRO A 52 -14.22 -5.81 7.39
CA PRO A 52 -13.28 -4.77 7.78
C PRO A 52 -12.37 -4.39 6.60
N ALA A 53 -11.99 -3.11 6.54
CA ALA A 53 -10.95 -2.58 5.66
C ALA A 53 -9.65 -2.43 6.49
N PRO A 54 -8.70 -3.40 6.44
CA PRO A 54 -7.58 -3.45 7.38
C PRO A 54 -6.66 -2.22 7.30
N LEU A 55 -6.40 -1.71 6.09
CA LEU A 55 -5.56 -0.53 5.89
C LEU A 55 -6.18 0.73 6.50
N VAL A 56 -7.51 0.88 6.43
CA VAL A 56 -8.22 1.98 7.10
C VAL A 56 -8.10 1.87 8.62
N GLN A 57 -8.23 0.65 9.18
CA GLN A 57 -8.05 0.44 10.62
C GLN A 57 -6.60 0.72 11.08
N ALA A 58 -5.62 0.34 10.28
CA ALA A 58 -4.22 0.61 10.57
C ALA A 58 -3.91 2.11 10.50
N PHE A 59 -4.47 2.82 9.51
CA PHE A 59 -4.38 4.28 9.42
C PHE A 59 -4.96 4.97 10.66
N LEU A 60 -6.18 4.59 11.08
CA LEU A 60 -6.81 5.17 12.27
C LEU A 60 -6.01 4.90 13.54
N ARG A 61 -5.42 3.71 13.67
CA ARG A 61 -4.53 3.40 14.80
C ARG A 61 -3.29 4.28 14.82
N ALA A 62 -2.65 4.48 13.67
CA ALA A 62 -1.48 5.34 13.57
C ALA A 62 -1.80 6.83 13.81
N ALA A 63 -2.97 7.29 13.35
CA ALA A 63 -3.42 8.67 13.55
C ALA A 63 -3.85 8.98 15.00
N ALA A 64 -4.13 7.96 15.81
CA ALA A 64 -4.52 8.11 17.21
C ALA A 64 -3.34 8.02 18.20
N GLN A 65 -2.10 7.87 17.69
CA GLN A 65 -0.87 7.89 18.49
C GLN A 65 -0.38 9.34 18.69
#